data_AF-A6KLF4-F1
#
_entry.id   AF-A6KLF4-F1
#
_cell.length_a   1.000
_cell.length_b   1.000
_cell.length_c   1.000
_cell.angle_alpha   90.00
_cell.angle_beta   90.00
_cell.angle_gamma   90.00
#
_symmetry.space_group_name_H-M   'P 1'
#
loop_
_entity.id
_entity.type
_entity.pdbx_description
1 polymer ?
#
loop_
_entity_poly.entity_id
_entity_poly.type
_entity_poly.pdbx_seq_one_letter_code
_entity_poly.pdbx_strand_id
1 'polypeptide(L)'
;MASGSSSDAAESAEPAAAPAAAETEEDQVKRRRLQSLGFALVTSCDTTVASTFLSENNWQTKKALSAFFEQPENDLARPHQPPTSSKSEDYVDLTNEDANDTTILETSPSGTPLEDSSTISFITWNIDGLDGCNLPERARGVCSCLALYSPDVVFLQEVIPSYCAYLRKRARTYNIITGEFGWK
;
A
#
# COMPACT_ATOMS: atom_id res chain seq x y z
N MET A 1 -59.25 -41.85 -47.09
CA MET A 1 -58.11 -42.75 -46.88
C MET A 1 -56.98 -41.94 -46.29
N ALA A 2 -56.59 -42.21 -45.05
CA ALA A 2 -55.28 -41.89 -44.50
C ALA A 2 -55.04 -42.91 -43.37
N SER A 3 -54.03 -43.74 -43.57
CA SER A 3 -53.67 -44.86 -42.74
C SER A 3 -52.56 -44.47 -41.76
N GLY A 4 -52.58 -45.10 -40.56
CA GLY A 4 -51.41 -45.36 -39.71
C GLY A 4 -50.84 -44.15 -38.96
N SER A 5 -50.08 -44.30 -37.89
CA SER A 5 -49.70 -45.45 -37.07
C SER A 5 -49.04 -44.86 -35.80
N SER A 6 -49.16 -45.60 -34.70
CA SER A 6 -48.56 -45.39 -33.37
C SER A 6 -47.10 -44.90 -33.36
N SER A 7 -46.74 -44.09 -32.36
CA SER A 7 -45.46 -44.18 -31.63
C SER A 7 -45.52 -43.42 -30.30
N ASP A 8 -45.29 -44.16 -29.21
CA ASP A 8 -45.02 -43.71 -27.85
C ASP A 8 -44.05 -42.51 -27.75
N ALA A 9 -44.37 -41.57 -26.85
CA ALA A 9 -43.39 -40.69 -26.25
C ALA A 9 -43.54 -40.78 -24.72
N ALA A 10 -42.55 -41.40 -24.11
CA ALA A 10 -42.42 -41.62 -22.68
C ALA A 10 -42.59 -40.32 -21.88
N GLU A 11 -43.49 -40.40 -20.91
CA GLU A 11 -43.62 -39.45 -19.80
C GLU A 11 -42.30 -39.39 -19.03
N SER A 12 -41.49 -38.36 -19.32
CA SER A 12 -40.33 -38.02 -18.50
C SER A 12 -40.84 -37.39 -17.21
N ALA A 13 -40.78 -38.18 -16.14
CA ALA A 13 -40.89 -37.72 -14.78
C ALA A 13 -39.87 -36.58 -14.54
N GLU A 14 -40.40 -35.38 -14.36
CA GLU A 14 -39.65 -34.23 -13.85
C GLU A 14 -39.19 -34.55 -12.42
N PRO A 15 -37.89 -34.52 -12.11
CA PRO A 15 -37.41 -34.80 -10.77
C PRO A 15 -37.81 -33.64 -9.87
N ALA A 16 -38.63 -33.97 -8.87
CA ALA A 16 -39.03 -33.10 -7.78
C ALA A 16 -37.85 -32.24 -7.29
N ALA A 17 -38.03 -30.93 -7.38
CA ALA A 17 -37.14 -29.95 -6.79
C ALA A 17 -36.87 -30.31 -5.32
N ALA A 18 -35.62 -30.62 -5.01
CA ALA A 18 -35.14 -30.81 -3.66
C ALA A 18 -35.45 -29.54 -2.83
N PRO A 19 -35.89 -29.67 -1.56
CA PRO A 19 -36.14 -28.50 -0.73
C PRO A 19 -34.82 -27.78 -0.50
N ALA A 20 -34.73 -26.53 -0.93
CA ALA A 20 -33.68 -25.62 -0.51
C ALA A 20 -33.67 -25.61 1.02
N ALA A 21 -32.63 -26.17 1.63
CA ALA A 21 -32.45 -26.17 3.07
C ALA A 21 -32.52 -24.70 3.54
N ALA A 22 -33.55 -24.38 4.33
CA ALA A 22 -33.69 -23.06 4.92
C ALA A 22 -32.47 -22.82 5.81
N GLU A 23 -31.58 -21.92 5.38
CA GLU A 23 -30.41 -21.53 6.17
C GLU A 23 -30.90 -21.01 7.52
N THR A 24 -30.40 -21.59 8.61
CA THR A 24 -30.78 -21.13 9.95
C THR A 24 -30.33 -19.69 10.15
N GLU A 25 -31.06 -18.93 10.97
CA GLU A 25 -30.66 -17.55 11.31
C GLU A 25 -29.22 -17.50 11.87
N GLU A 26 -28.81 -18.55 12.59
CA GLU A 26 -27.46 -18.69 13.12
C GLU A 26 -26.39 -18.79 12.02
N ASP A 27 -26.65 -19.54 10.95
CA ASP A 27 -25.74 -19.68 9.82
C ASP A 27 -25.60 -18.37 9.04
N GLN A 28 -26.69 -17.60 8.91
CA GLN A 28 -26.65 -16.27 8.31
C GLN A 28 -25.83 -15.30 9.14
N VAL A 29 -25.96 -15.32 10.48
CA VAL A 29 -25.17 -14.49 11.38
C VAL A 29 -23.68 -14.84 11.30
N LYS A 30 -23.35 -16.13 11.28
CA LYS A 30 -21.96 -16.59 11.10
C LYS A 30 -21.37 -16.11 9.77
N ARG A 31 -22.11 -16.24 8.66
CA ARG A 31 -21.70 -15.74 7.34
C ARG A 31 -21.43 -14.24 7.36
N ARG A 32 -22.37 -13.46 7.90
CA ARG A 32 -22.23 -12.00 8.02
C ARG A 32 -21.02 -11.59 8.85
N ARG A 33 -20.76 -12.29 9.96
CA ARG A 33 -19.58 -12.05 10.80
C ARG A 33 -18.27 -12.33 10.06
N LEU A 34 -18.20 -13.42 9.30
CA LEU A 34 -17.03 -13.76 8.48
C LEU A 34 -16.79 -12.74 7.37
N GLN A 35 -17.86 -12.28 6.72
CA GLN A 35 -17.78 -11.23 5.69
C GLN A 35 -17.29 -9.91 6.27
N SER A 36 -17.79 -9.52 7.45
CA SER A 36 -17.34 -8.31 8.17
C SER A 36 -15.87 -8.39 8.54
N LEU A 37 -15.41 -9.53 9.06
CA LEU A 37 -14.00 -9.73 9.40
C LEU A 37 -13.09 -9.69 8.17
N GLY A 38 -13.50 -10.34 7.07
CA GLY A 38 -12.75 -10.31 5.81
C GLY A 38 -12.67 -8.91 5.21
N PHE A 39 -13.77 -8.15 5.27
CA PHE A 39 -13.80 -6.76 4.80
C PHE A 39 -12.89 -5.85 5.64
N ALA A 40 -12.99 -5.95 6.97
CA ALA A 40 -12.14 -5.22 7.92
C ALA A 40 -10.65 -5.47 7.67
N LEU A 41 -10.28 -6.74 7.42
CA LEU A 41 -8.90 -7.11 7.14
C LEU A 41 -8.36 -6.50 5.84
N VAL A 42 -9.18 -6.43 4.79
CA VAL A 42 -8.77 -5.88 3.48
C VAL A 42 -8.72 -4.34 3.49
N THR A 43 -9.66 -3.71 4.19
CA THR A 43 -9.80 -2.24 4.24
C THR A 43 -9.07 -1.60 5.42
N SER A 44 -8.43 -2.41 6.27
CA SER A 44 -7.83 -1.97 7.55
C SER A 44 -8.77 -1.14 8.42
N CYS A 45 -10.08 -1.46 8.37
CA CYS A 45 -11.12 -0.78 9.13
C CYS A 45 -11.62 -1.63 10.30
N ASP A 46 -12.27 -1.00 11.28
CA ASP A 46 -12.92 -1.72 12.36
C ASP A 46 -14.10 -2.58 11.88
N THR A 47 -14.36 -3.68 12.58
CA THR A 47 -15.47 -4.60 12.26
C THR A 47 -16.84 -3.93 12.35
N THR A 48 -16.99 -2.87 13.13
CA THR A 48 -18.24 -2.08 13.20
C THR A 48 -18.46 -1.29 11.92
N VAL A 49 -17.44 -0.58 11.44
CA VAL A 49 -17.44 0.17 10.18
C VAL A 49 -17.65 -0.77 8.99
N ALA A 50 -16.94 -1.90 8.97
CA ALA A 50 -17.09 -2.94 7.95
C ALA A 50 -18.54 -3.49 7.88
N SER A 51 -19.17 -3.69 9.04
CA SER A 51 -20.55 -4.20 9.10
C SER A 51 -21.55 -3.19 8.56
N THR A 52 -21.35 -1.89 8.82
CA THR A 52 -22.19 -0.83 8.26
C THR A 52 -22.07 -0.78 6.73
N PHE A 53 -20.85 -0.75 6.19
CA PHE A 53 -20.60 -0.75 4.74
C PHE A 53 -21.15 -1.98 4.03
N LEU A 54 -21.03 -3.17 4.63
CA LEU A 54 -21.62 -4.38 4.10
C LEU A 54 -23.15 -4.33 4.13
N SER A 55 -23.75 -3.80 5.19
CA SER A 55 -25.21 -3.68 5.29
C SER A 55 -25.80 -2.72 4.23
N GLU A 56 -25.11 -1.61 3.95
CA GLU A 56 -25.48 -0.64 2.91
C GLU A 56 -25.36 -1.23 1.50
N ASN A 57 -24.49 -2.24 1.32
CA ASN A 57 -24.22 -2.89 0.05
C ASN A 57 -24.85 -4.27 -0.09
N ASN A 58 -25.97 -4.54 0.61
CA ASN A 58 -26.70 -5.80 0.56
C ASN A 58 -25.83 -7.03 0.86
N TRP A 59 -24.84 -6.87 1.75
CA TRP A 59 -23.86 -7.88 2.12
C TRP A 59 -23.04 -8.45 0.95
N GLN A 60 -22.93 -7.70 -0.15
CA GLN A 60 -22.08 -8.04 -1.29
C GLN A 60 -20.66 -7.48 -1.07
N THR A 61 -19.74 -8.31 -0.56
CA THR A 61 -18.37 -7.89 -0.21
C THR A 61 -17.64 -7.19 -1.35
N LYS A 62 -17.70 -7.71 -2.59
CA LYS A 62 -17.03 -7.10 -3.75
C LYS A 62 -17.57 -5.70 -4.07
N LYS A 63 -18.90 -5.53 -4.01
CA LYS A 63 -19.56 -4.25 -4.26
C LYS A 63 -19.24 -3.24 -3.16
N ALA A 64 -19.25 -3.68 -1.90
CA ALA A 64 -18.85 -2.85 -0.77
C ALA A 64 -17.38 -2.40 -0.88
N LEU A 65 -16.49 -3.28 -1.33
CA LEU A 65 -15.06 -2.94 -1.50
C LEU A 65 -14.86 -1.94 -2.64
N SER A 66 -15.51 -2.16 -3.78
CA SER A 66 -15.49 -1.19 -4.89
C SER A 66 -16.04 0.16 -4.44
N ALA A 67 -17.18 0.21 -3.74
CA ALA A 67 -17.72 1.44 -3.19
C ALA A 67 -16.78 2.13 -2.17
N PHE A 68 -16.07 1.36 -1.35
CA PHE A 68 -15.11 1.89 -0.36
C PHE A 68 -13.89 2.52 -1.03
N PHE A 69 -13.35 1.90 -2.08
CA PHE A 69 -12.17 2.39 -2.80
C PHE A 69 -12.49 3.40 -3.92
N GLU A 70 -13.74 3.45 -4.40
CA GLU A 70 -14.20 4.41 -5.40
C GLU A 70 -14.72 5.71 -4.80
N GLN A 71 -14.77 5.85 -3.46
CA GLN A 71 -15.09 7.13 -2.86
C GLN A 71 -14.07 8.17 -3.34
N PRO A 72 -14.49 9.23 -4.05
CA PRO A 72 -13.56 10.26 -4.48
C PRO A 72 -12.98 10.88 -3.21
N GLU A 73 -11.66 10.99 -3.15
CA GLU A 73 -10.88 11.59 -2.05
C GLU A 73 -11.21 13.08 -1.79
N ASN A 74 -12.29 13.59 -2.41
CA ASN A 74 -12.64 15.00 -2.52
C ASN A 74 -14.07 15.36 -2.08
N ASP A 75 -14.87 14.40 -1.59
CA ASP A 75 -16.20 14.72 -1.03
C ASP A 75 -16.09 15.11 0.45
N LEU A 76 -15.81 16.40 0.68
CA LEU A 76 -15.82 17.13 1.96
C LEU A 76 -17.16 17.08 2.74
N ALA A 77 -18.12 16.26 2.32
CA ALA A 77 -19.47 16.19 2.87
C ALA A 77 -19.67 15.08 3.93
N ARG A 78 -18.73 14.14 4.08
CA ARG A 78 -18.68 13.30 5.28
C ARG A 78 -17.65 13.93 6.20
N PRO A 79 -17.99 14.32 7.45
CA PRO A 79 -16.96 14.55 8.44
C PRO A 79 -16.26 13.20 8.61
N HIS A 80 -15.17 13.03 7.87
CA HIS A 80 -14.06 12.22 8.32
C HIS A 80 -13.75 12.81 9.69
N GLN A 81 -14.24 12.14 10.74
CA GLN A 81 -13.53 12.19 11.99
C GLN A 81 -12.30 11.35 11.69
N PRO A 82 -11.13 11.97 11.39
CA PRO A 82 -9.91 11.20 11.44
C PRO A 82 -9.86 10.58 12.85
N PRO A 83 -9.39 9.33 13.01
CA PRO A 83 -8.93 8.89 14.32
C PRO A 83 -8.01 9.99 14.84
N THR A 84 -8.38 10.55 15.98
CA THR A 84 -7.76 11.74 16.54
C THR A 84 -6.26 11.51 16.70
N SER A 85 -5.50 12.29 15.96
CA SER A 85 -4.34 13.05 16.43
C SER A 85 -3.20 12.26 17.07
N SER A 86 -2.20 11.97 16.25
CA SER A 86 -0.80 12.21 16.60
C SER A 86 -0.11 13.03 15.49
N LYS A 87 -0.31 14.35 15.59
CA LYS A 87 0.53 15.50 15.20
C LYS A 87 1.52 15.41 14.01
N SER A 88 1.30 16.37 13.11
CA SER A 88 2.24 17.20 12.35
C SER A 88 2.96 16.55 11.15
N GLU A 89 2.25 16.47 10.03
CA GLU A 89 2.90 16.55 8.72
C GLU A 89 2.90 18.02 8.31
N ASP A 90 4.08 18.65 8.40
CA ASP A 90 4.33 19.96 7.81
C ASP A 90 4.25 19.82 6.29
N TYR A 91 3.09 20.11 5.71
CA TYR A 91 2.91 20.18 4.27
C TYR A 91 3.45 21.53 3.77
N VAL A 92 4.52 21.49 2.96
CA VAL A 92 5.06 22.68 2.30
C VAL A 92 4.33 22.89 0.98
N ASP A 93 3.49 23.92 0.94
CA ASP A 93 2.84 24.40 -0.27
C ASP A 93 3.82 25.21 -1.13
N LEU A 94 4.11 24.70 -2.34
CA LEU A 94 5.06 25.28 -3.29
C LEU A 94 4.39 26.19 -4.34
N THR A 95 3.17 26.66 -4.12
CA THR A 95 2.44 27.48 -5.11
C THR A 95 2.73 28.98 -5.04
N ASN A 96 3.65 29.44 -4.20
CA ASN A 96 4.00 30.87 -4.11
C ASN A 96 5.29 31.18 -4.88
N GLU A 97 5.12 31.78 -6.05
CA GLU A 97 6.17 32.35 -6.87
C GLU A 97 6.55 33.75 -6.38
N ASP A 98 7.37 33.83 -5.32
CA ASP A 98 8.07 35.06 -4.98
C ASP A 98 9.58 34.79 -4.81
N ALA A 99 10.35 35.52 -5.62
CA ALA A 99 11.79 35.51 -5.62
C ALA A 99 12.32 36.13 -4.33
N ASN A 100 13.36 35.52 -3.75
CA ASN A 100 14.26 36.02 -2.70
C ASN A 100 13.91 35.81 -1.22
N ASP A 101 14.04 34.59 -0.69
CA ASP A 101 14.77 34.49 0.58
C ASP A 101 15.46 33.16 0.81
N THR A 102 16.69 33.24 1.31
CA THR A 102 17.54 32.10 1.65
C THR A 102 17.28 31.76 3.10
N THR A 103 16.22 30.98 3.37
CA THR A 103 15.93 30.53 4.72
C THR A 103 16.81 29.33 5.06
N ILE A 104 18.01 29.62 5.55
CA ILE A 104 18.82 28.67 6.32
C ILE A 104 18.02 28.37 7.60
N LEU A 105 17.39 27.20 7.67
CA LEU A 105 16.89 26.67 8.93
C LEU A 105 18.07 26.10 9.71
N GLU A 106 18.76 26.97 10.44
CA GLU A 106 19.58 26.54 11.57
C GLU A 106 18.64 25.96 12.63
N THR A 107 18.69 24.64 12.80
CA THR A 107 18.17 23.99 14.01
C THR A 107 19.27 23.13 14.61
N SER A 108 19.93 23.68 15.63
CA SER A 108 20.62 22.90 16.65
C SER A 108 20.41 23.61 17.98
N PRO A 109 20.02 22.88 19.04
CA PRO A 109 21.04 22.15 19.77
C PRO A 109 20.62 20.73 20.19
N SER A 110 21.60 19.83 20.13
CA SER A 110 21.90 18.78 21.12
C SER A 110 20.72 18.11 21.83
N GLY A 111 20.28 16.98 21.29
CA GLY A 111 19.53 15.96 22.00
C GLY A 111 19.23 14.82 21.03
N THR A 112 19.79 13.64 21.26
CA THR A 112 19.38 12.42 20.54
C THR A 112 17.85 12.33 20.60
N PRO A 113 17.13 12.33 19.47
CA PRO A 113 15.73 11.98 19.48
C PRO A 113 15.65 10.58 20.10
N LEU A 114 14.97 10.49 21.24
CA LEU A 114 14.53 9.21 21.79
C LEU A 114 13.84 8.48 20.64
N GLU A 115 14.44 7.38 20.20
CA GLU A 115 14.07 6.72 18.97
C GLU A 115 12.56 6.51 18.89
N ASP A 116 11.96 7.12 17.87
CA ASP A 116 10.65 6.72 17.36
C ASP A 116 10.81 5.30 16.83
N SER A 117 10.84 4.29 17.72
CA SER A 117 11.15 2.90 17.37
C SER A 117 10.10 2.26 16.44
N SER A 118 9.08 3.03 16.04
CA SER A 118 8.05 2.68 15.06
C SER A 118 8.21 3.34 13.70
N THR A 119 9.19 4.23 13.51
CA THR A 119 9.41 4.93 12.25
C THR A 119 10.55 4.28 11.49
N ILE A 120 10.31 3.95 10.22
CA ILE A 120 11.34 3.50 9.28
C ILE A 120 11.62 4.62 8.27
N SER A 121 12.87 5.06 8.22
CA SER A 121 13.35 6.09 7.32
C SER A 121 14.09 5.49 6.13
N PHE A 122 13.90 6.05 4.94
CA PHE A 122 14.62 5.57 3.77
C PHE A 122 14.97 6.69 2.78
N ILE A 123 16.02 6.45 2.01
CA ILE A 123 16.43 7.30 0.90
C ILE A 123 16.37 6.46 -0.39
N THR A 124 15.80 7.02 -1.45
CA THR A 124 15.95 6.49 -2.81
C THR A 124 16.67 7.50 -3.68
N TRP A 125 17.72 7.09 -4.37
CA TRP A 125 18.54 8.01 -5.15
C TRP A 125 19.19 7.34 -6.36
N ASN A 126 18.90 7.85 -7.56
CA ASN A 126 19.72 7.58 -8.73
C ASN A 126 21.03 8.38 -8.61
N ILE A 127 22.12 7.68 -8.36
CA ILE A 127 23.44 8.29 -8.13
C ILE A 127 24.23 8.49 -9.42
N ASP A 128 23.66 8.17 -10.59
CA ASP A 128 24.26 8.34 -11.92
C ASP A 128 25.72 7.86 -11.91
N GLY A 129 25.92 6.58 -11.58
CA GLY A 129 27.24 5.97 -11.54
C GLY A 129 27.84 5.73 -12.92
N LEU A 130 27.07 5.95 -13.98
CA LEU A 130 27.52 5.85 -15.36
C LEU A 130 28.32 7.09 -15.79
N ASP A 131 28.07 8.26 -15.19
CA ASP A 131 28.93 9.43 -15.37
C ASP A 131 30.26 9.27 -14.61
N GLY A 132 31.34 9.06 -15.38
CA GLY A 132 32.70 8.98 -14.86
C GLY A 132 33.27 10.31 -14.36
N CYS A 133 32.66 11.44 -14.72
CA CYS A 133 33.13 12.75 -14.29
C CYS A 133 32.97 12.90 -12.78
N ASN A 134 34.08 13.17 -12.10
CA ASN A 134 34.11 13.40 -10.64
C ASN A 134 33.45 12.29 -9.80
N LEU A 135 33.44 11.05 -10.31
CA LEU A 135 32.80 9.92 -9.65
C LEU A 135 33.27 9.72 -8.20
N PRO A 136 34.58 9.84 -7.85
CA PRO A 136 35.03 9.70 -6.47
C PRO A 136 34.52 10.84 -5.56
N GLU A 137 34.51 12.08 -6.05
CA GLU A 137 33.98 13.22 -5.28
C GLU A 137 32.47 13.11 -5.08
N ARG A 138 31.73 12.72 -6.13
CA ARG A 138 30.28 12.46 -6.08
C ARG A 138 29.96 11.32 -5.12
N ALA A 139 30.71 10.22 -5.17
CA ALA A 139 30.58 9.11 -4.24
C ALA A 139 30.82 9.52 -2.78
N ARG A 140 31.79 10.41 -2.55
CA ARG A 140 32.04 10.98 -1.22
C ARG A 140 30.86 11.87 -0.77
N GLY A 141 30.30 12.66 -1.67
CA GLY A 141 29.10 13.47 -1.40
C GLY A 141 27.93 12.60 -0.95
N VAL A 142 27.61 11.55 -1.72
CA VAL A 142 26.54 10.60 -1.37
C VAL A 142 26.78 9.95 -0.01
N CYS A 143 28.00 9.46 0.27
CA CYS A 143 28.31 8.89 1.59
C CYS A 143 28.15 9.91 2.73
N SER A 144 28.41 11.20 2.46
CA SER A 144 28.25 12.27 3.45
C SER A 144 26.77 12.52 3.74
N CYS A 145 25.92 12.49 2.71
CA CYS A 145 24.46 12.57 2.89
C CYS A 145 23.94 11.37 3.70
N LEU A 146 24.38 10.15 3.39
CA LEU A 146 23.98 8.96 4.14
C LEU A 146 24.42 9.03 5.61
N ALA A 147 25.60 9.57 5.89
CA ALA A 147 26.06 9.77 7.26
C ALA A 147 25.32 10.89 8.00
N LEU A 148 24.86 11.91 7.28
CA LEU A 148 24.12 13.04 7.84
C LEU A 148 22.71 12.66 8.25
N TYR A 149 21.99 11.96 7.37
CA TYR A 149 20.59 11.59 7.60
C TYR A 149 20.42 10.23 8.28
N SER A 150 21.45 9.38 8.23
CA SER A 150 21.45 8.03 8.81
C SER A 150 20.14 7.25 8.58
N PRO A 151 19.67 7.12 7.33
CA PRO A 151 18.41 6.41 7.05
C PRO A 151 18.53 4.92 7.39
N ASP A 152 17.42 4.26 7.67
CA ASP A 152 17.39 2.81 7.92
C ASP A 152 17.61 2.00 6.63
N VAL A 153 17.02 2.44 5.53
CA VAL A 153 17.09 1.77 4.23
C VAL A 153 17.52 2.73 3.12
N VAL A 154 18.38 2.27 2.21
CA VAL A 154 18.83 3.08 1.06
C VAL A 154 18.65 2.30 -0.23
N PHE A 155 17.91 2.86 -1.18
CA PHE A 155 17.73 2.35 -2.53
C PHE A 155 18.56 3.18 -3.49
N LEU A 156 19.50 2.56 -4.21
CA LEU A 156 20.35 3.26 -5.16
C LEU A 156 20.15 2.70 -6.57
N GLN A 157 20.01 3.58 -7.57
CA GLN A 157 19.98 3.22 -8.98
C GLN A 157 21.27 3.66 -9.70
N GLU A 158 21.55 3.02 -10.85
CA GLU A 158 22.76 3.24 -11.66
C GLU A 158 24.09 3.03 -10.91
N VAL A 159 24.09 2.13 -9.93
CA VAL A 159 25.30 1.79 -9.18
C VAL A 159 26.22 0.90 -10.01
N ILE A 160 27.48 1.30 -10.17
CA ILE A 160 28.51 0.50 -10.82
C ILE A 160 29.43 -0.22 -9.81
N PRO A 161 30.15 -1.30 -10.20
CA PRO A 161 30.98 -2.08 -9.27
C PRO A 161 32.06 -1.27 -8.52
N SER A 162 32.66 -0.27 -9.17
CA SER A 162 33.63 0.62 -8.54
C SER A 162 32.98 1.46 -7.44
N TYR A 163 31.74 1.91 -7.64
CA TYR A 163 30.97 2.65 -6.65
C TYR A 163 30.61 1.77 -5.43
N CYS A 164 30.26 0.51 -5.67
CA CYS A 164 30.03 -0.46 -4.58
C CYS A 164 31.26 -0.62 -3.68
N ALA A 165 32.47 -0.61 -4.24
CA ALA A 165 33.70 -0.66 -3.45
C ALA A 165 33.87 0.59 -2.57
N TYR A 166 33.49 1.77 -3.07
CA TYR A 166 33.47 3.01 -2.29
C TYR A 166 32.46 2.95 -1.14
N LEU A 167 31.23 2.53 -1.43
CA LEU A 167 30.18 2.39 -0.43
C LEU A 167 30.60 1.41 0.68
N ARG A 168 31.16 0.24 0.34
CA ARG A 168 31.69 -0.71 1.34
C ARG A 168 32.77 -0.12 2.23
N LYS A 169 33.59 0.80 1.69
CA LYS A 169 34.68 1.43 2.46
C LYS A 169 34.16 2.47 3.45
N ARG A 170 33.12 3.23 3.07
CA ARG A 170 32.64 4.43 3.77
C ARG A 170 31.35 4.21 4.56
N ALA A 171 30.39 3.48 4.01
CA ALA A 171 29.08 3.18 4.58
C ALA A 171 29.08 1.79 5.23
N ARG A 172 29.97 1.59 6.23
CA ARG A 172 30.19 0.27 6.87
C ARG A 172 29.03 -0.22 7.73
N THR A 173 28.12 0.67 8.08
CA THR A 173 26.94 0.40 8.91
C THR A 173 25.82 -0.26 8.10
N TYR A 174 25.91 -0.28 6.77
CA TYR A 174 24.89 -0.81 5.88
C TYR A 174 25.29 -2.16 5.30
N ASN A 175 24.32 -3.08 5.27
CA ASN A 175 24.43 -4.29 4.47
C ASN A 175 24.06 -3.98 3.02
N ILE A 176 25.00 -4.19 2.10
CA ILE A 176 24.83 -3.84 0.69
C ILE A 176 24.33 -5.08 -0.07
N ILE A 177 23.16 -4.95 -0.69
CA ILE A 177 22.58 -5.94 -1.59
C ILE A 177 22.56 -5.33 -2.98
N THR A 178 23.27 -5.95 -3.91
CA THR A 178 23.30 -5.53 -5.31
C THR A 178 22.36 -6.40 -6.13
N GLY A 179 21.71 -5.83 -7.16
CA GLY A 179 20.96 -6.63 -8.12
C GLY A 179 21.89 -7.65 -8.81
N GLU A 180 21.45 -8.90 -8.92
CA GLU A 180 22.17 -9.89 -9.73
C GLU A 180 22.09 -9.47 -11.21
N PHE A 181 23.17 -8.85 -11.69
CA PHE A 181 23.43 -8.78 -13.12
C PHE A 181 24.47 -9.83 -13.46
N GLY A 182 23.98 -11.00 -13.89
CA GLY A 182 24.82 -12.04 -14.47
C GLY A 182 25.44 -11.57 -15.78
N TRP A 183 26.65 -11.01 -15.71
CA TRP A 183 27.57 -10.98 -16.85
C TRP A 183 28.47 -12.22 -16.73
N LYS A 184 28.07 -13.29 -17.41
CA LYS A 184 28.97 -14.36 -17.85
C LYS A 184 29.30 -14.11 -19.32
#